data_AF-A0A957T8M7-F1
#
_entry.id   AF-A0A957T8M7-F1
#
_cell.length_a   1.000
_cell.length_b   1.000
_cell.length_c   1.000
_cell.angle_alpha   90.00
_cell.angle_beta   90.00
_cell.angle_gamma   90.00
#
_symmetry.space_group_name_H-M   'P 1'
#
loop_
_entity.id
_entity.type
_entity.pdbx_description
1 polymer ?
#
loop_
_entity_poly.entity_id
_entity_poly.type
_entity_poly.pdbx_seq_one_letter_code
_entity_poly.pdbx_strand_id
1 'polypeptide(L)' 'MNSIEHLPVEKQALLREIVERLCAVEGVAAVVLGGSYAGGGYHAASDLDVGIYYYPDCPFAVADVRRVADAF' A
#
# COMPACT_ATOMS: atom_id res chain seq x y z
N MET A 1 1.45 -15.04 -10.25
CA MET A 1 0.51 -15.25 -9.13
C MET A 1 0.17 -13.88 -8.59
N ASN A 2 -1.11 -13.50 -8.65
CA ASN A 2 -1.52 -12.18 -8.20
C ASN A 2 -1.62 -12.23 -6.66
N SER A 3 -0.64 -11.67 -5.95
CA SER A 3 -0.40 -11.89 -4.52
C SER A 3 -1.50 -11.41 -3.56
N ILE A 4 -2.63 -10.92 -4.07
CA ILE A 4 -3.72 -10.31 -3.30
C ILE A 4 -5.09 -11.00 -3.48
N GLU A 5 -5.17 -12.13 -4.19
CA GLU A 5 -6.43 -12.86 -4.43
C GLU A 5 -7.12 -13.33 -3.13
N HIS A 6 -6.35 -13.42 -2.04
CA HIS A 6 -6.83 -13.85 -0.73
C HIS A 6 -7.48 -12.73 0.10
N LEU A 7 -7.42 -11.48 -0.38
CA LEU A 7 -8.12 -10.35 0.24
C LEU A 7 -9.60 -10.35 -0.18
N PRO A 8 -10.52 -9.85 0.68
CA PRO A 8 -11.87 -9.49 0.25
C PRO A 8 -11.87 -8.60 -0.99
N VAL A 9 -12.85 -8.79 -1.89
CA VAL A 9 -12.88 -8.12 -3.21
C VAL A 9 -12.85 -6.60 -3.08
N GLU A 10 -13.56 -6.04 -2.09
CA GLU A 10 -13.59 -4.59 -1.88
C GLU A 10 -12.20 -4.08 -1.46
N LYS A 11 -11.50 -4.83 -0.61
CA LYS A 11 -10.13 -4.52 -0.16
C LYS A 11 -9.11 -4.66 -1.29
N GLN A 12 -9.31 -5.59 -2.22
CA GLN A 12 -8.44 -5.68 -3.39
C GLN A 12 -8.52 -4.44 -4.29
N ALA A 13 -9.73 -3.91 -4.51
CA ALA A 13 -9.92 -2.71 -5.31
C ALA A 13 -9.27 -1.49 -4.63
N LEU A 14 -9.56 -1.30 -3.34
CA LEU A 14 -8.97 -0.23 -2.54
C LEU A 14 -7.43 -0.31 -2.50
N LEU A 15 -6.87 -1.50 -2.25
CA LEU A 15 -5.42 -1.69 -2.19
C LEU A 15 -4.75 -1.38 -3.54
N ARG A 16 -5.35 -1.80 -4.66
CA ARG A 16 -4.82 -1.48 -5.99
C ARG A 16 -4.76 0.02 -6.22
N GLU A 17 -5.82 0.74 -5.86
CA GLU A 17 -5.87 2.20 -6.03
C GLU A 17 -4.85 2.93 -5.15
N ILE A 18 -4.72 2.52 -3.88
CA ILE A 18 -3.70 3.06 -2.97
C ILE A 18 -2.30 2.80 -3.51
N VAL A 19 -2.00 1.56 -3.94
CA VAL A 19 -0.68 1.18 -4.47
C VAL A 19 -0.36 1.97 -5.73
N GLU A 20 -1.30 2.10 -6.67
CA GLU A 20 -1.09 2.85 -7.92
C GLU A 20 -0.76 4.33 -7.63
N ARG A 21 -1.50 4.96 -6.72
CA ARG A 21 -1.26 6.36 -6.33
C ARG A 21 0.05 6.55 -5.57
N LEU A 22 0.40 5.64 -4.65
CA LEU A 22 1.66 5.70 -3.93
C LEU A 22 2.88 5.46 -4.83
N CYS A 23 2.78 4.55 -5.80
CA CYS A 23 3.83 4.32 -6.80
C CYS A 23 4.07 5.54 -7.72
N ALA A 24 3.08 6.42 -7.85
CA ALA A 24 3.22 7.66 -8.62
C ALA A 24 3.86 8.82 -7.81
N VAL A 25 4.07 8.64 -6.50
CA VAL A 25 4.74 9.66 -5.66
C VAL A 25 6.25 9.62 -5.92
N GLU A 26 6.81 10.78 -6.25
CA GLU A 26 8.27 10.92 -6.45
C GLU A 26 9.04 10.52 -5.18
N GLY A 27 10.13 9.76 -5.34
CA GLY A 27 10.93 9.24 -4.24
C GLY A 27 10.43 7.93 -3.64
N VAL A 28 9.24 7.44 -4.02
CA VAL A 28 8.80 6.07 -3.69
C VAL A 28 9.51 5.08 -4.61
N ALA A 29 10.26 4.14 -4.01
CA ALA A 29 10.98 3.10 -4.73
C ALA A 29 10.18 1.79 -4.85
N ALA A 30 9.41 1.45 -3.83
CA ALA A 30 8.51 0.30 -3.84
C ALA A 30 7.41 0.43 -2.80
N VAL A 31 6.29 -0.25 -3.05
CA VAL A 31 5.19 -0.44 -2.11
C VAL A 31 5.02 -1.94 -1.84
N VAL A 32 4.93 -2.33 -0.58
CA VAL A 32 4.75 -3.73 -0.17
C VAL A 32 3.50 -3.89 0.68
N LEU A 33 2.84 -5.03 0.55
CA LEU A 33 1.80 -5.44 1.50
C LEU A 33 2.48 -5.91 2.79
N GLY A 34 2.03 -5.39 3.92
CA GLY A 34 2.48 -5.75 5.25
C GLY A 34 1.41 -6.46 6.07
N GLY A 35 1.70 -6.60 7.35
CA GLY A 35 0.71 -7.02 8.35
C GLY A 35 0.17 -8.43 8.18
N SER A 36 -1.04 -8.62 8.69
CA SER A 36 -1.68 -9.95 8.80
C SER A 36 -1.95 -10.58 7.42
N TYR A 37 -2.25 -9.78 6.40
CA TYR A 37 -2.44 -10.26 5.03
C TYR A 37 -1.14 -10.73 4.40
N ALA A 38 -0.01 -10.06 4.64
CA ALA A 38 1.29 -10.54 4.19
C ALA A 38 1.75 -11.81 4.92
N GLY A 39 1.44 -11.94 6.21
CA GLY A 39 1.84 -13.07 7.06
C GLY A 39 0.92 -14.29 7.01
N GLY A 40 -0.23 -14.21 6.33
CA GLY A 40 -1.20 -15.31 6.23
C GLY A 40 -2.09 -15.54 7.47
N GLY A 41 -1.95 -14.73 8.51
CA GLY A 41 -2.74 -14.78 9.76
C GLY A 41 -3.96 -13.85 9.76
N TYR A 42 -4.40 -13.38 8.60
CA TYR A 42 -5.50 -12.43 8.45
C TYR A 42 -6.88 -13.08 8.63
N HIS A 43 -7.87 -12.24 8.90
CA HIS A 43 -9.29 -12.55 8.75
C HIS A 43 -9.95 -11.48 7.88
N ALA A 44 -11.20 -11.69 7.45
CA ALA A 44 -11.89 -10.78 6.54
C ALA A 44 -11.96 -9.32 7.05
N ALA A 45 -12.06 -9.15 8.37
CA ALA A 45 -12.09 -7.83 9.03
C ALA A 45 -10.72 -7.23 9.38
N SER A 46 -9.60 -7.90 9.08
CA SER A 46 -8.26 -7.36 9.40
C SER A 46 -7.95 -6.09 8.60
N ASP A 47 -7.17 -5.17 9.16
CA ASP A 47 -6.78 -3.95 8.45
C ASP A 47 -5.78 -4.24 7.32
N LEU A 48 -5.66 -3.30 6.38
CA LEU A 48 -4.64 -3.32 5.32
C LEU A 48 -3.42 -2.52 5.76
N ASP A 49 -2.27 -3.18 5.85
CA ASP A 49 -1.00 -2.53 6.13
C ASP A 49 -0.16 -2.44 4.86
N VAL A 50 0.41 -1.28 4.56
CA VAL A 50 1.35 -1.08 3.45
C VAL A 50 2.66 -0.46 3.93
N GLY A 51 3.77 -0.95 3.39
CA GLY A 51 5.10 -0.37 3.59
C GLY A 51 5.55 0.40 2.35
N ILE A 52 6.25 1.50 2.55
CA ILE A 52 6.87 2.31 1.49
C ILE A 52 8.39 2.23 1.66
N TYR A 53 9.07 1.81 0.61
CA TYR A 53 10.53 1.91 0.52
C TYR A 53 10.92 3.12 -0.30
N TYR A 54 12.02 3.77 0.10
CA TYR A 54 12.62 4.90 -0.58
C TYR A 54 14.13 4.84 -0.43
N TYR A 55 14.85 5.53 -1.31
CA TYR A 55 16.30 5.69 -1.18
C TYR A 55 16.59 6.92 -0.32
N PRO A 56 17.50 6.85 0.67
CA PRO A 56 17.81 8.00 1.53
C PRO A 56 18.24 9.26 0.76
N ASP A 57 18.91 9.08 -0.38
CA ASP A 57 19.37 10.17 -1.24
C ASP A 57 18.26 10.78 -2.12
N CYS A 58 17.09 10.15 -2.19
CA CYS A 58 15.92 10.61 -2.92
C CYS A 58 14.64 10.30 -2.11
N PRO A 59 14.40 11.00 -0.99
CA PRO A 59 13.22 10.77 -0.16
C PRO A 59 11.96 11.30 -0.83
N PHE A 60 10.82 10.66 -0.55
CA PHE A 60 9.52 11.23 -0.92
C PHE A 60 9.15 12.38 0.02
N ALA A 61 8.32 13.30 -0.48
CA ALA A 61 7.70 14.31 0.38
C ALA A 61 6.52 13.72 1.15
N VAL A 62 6.55 13.83 2.49
CA VAL A 62 5.44 13.34 3.35
C VAL A 62 4.11 14.00 2.99
N ALA A 63 4.13 15.25 2.52
CA ALA A 63 2.94 15.96 2.06
C ALA A 63 2.26 15.27 0.86
N ASP A 64 3.04 14.64 -0.03
CA ASP A 64 2.49 13.96 -1.20
C ASP A 64 1.86 12.62 -0.82
N VAL A 65 2.47 11.88 0.10
CA VAL A 65 1.86 10.69 0.71
C VAL A 65 0.57 11.05 1.45
N ARG A 66 0.55 12.17 2.20
CA ARG A 66 -0.67 12.67 2.86
C ARG A 66 -1.77 12.97 1.85
N ARG A 67 -1.45 13.59 0.71
CA ARG A 67 -2.44 13.87 -0.35
C ARG A 67 -3.07 12.60 -0.91
N VAL A 68 -2.30 11.51 -1.02
CA VAL A 68 -2.83 10.20 -1.39
C VAL A 68 -3.80 9.69 -0.32
N ALA A 69 -3.42 9.79 0.96
CA ALA A 69 -4.25 9.33 2.07
C ALA A 69 -5.57 10.10 2.21
N ASP A 70 -5.56 11.43 2.06
CA ASP A 70 -6.74 12.30 2.20
C ASP A 70 -7.80 12.09 1.09
N ALA A 71 -7.51 11.25 0.10
CA ALA A 71 -8.43 10.94 -0.99
C ALA A 71 -9.35 9.72 -0.71
N PHE A 72 -9.24 9.11 0.47
CA PHE A 72 -10.01 7.95 0.93
C PHE A 72 -10.67 8.26 2.28
#